data_AF-A0A6G9YNX4-F1
#
_entry.id   AF-A0A6G9YNX4-F1
#
_cell.length_a   1.000
_cell.length_b   1.000
_cell.length_c   1.000
_cell.angle_alpha   90.00
_cell.angle_beta   90.00
_cell.angle_gamma   90.00
#
_symmetry.space_group_name_H-M   'P 1'
#
loop_
_entity.id
_entity.type
_entity.pdbx_description
1 polymer ?
#
loop_
_entity_poly.entity_id
_entity_poly.type
_entity_poly.pdbx_seq_one_letter_code
_entity_poly.pdbx_strand_id
1 'polypeptide(L)'
;MTFTDAERAYLAGQSLGRLATVTAKGAPQARPVAFQLNTDGTIDIGGPDMTNSQKYRNLQKNPQVSLVVDDMTPNEPGEVKPGWGRGVEVRGVAELLTVEVPPIAPEFFSKEIIRIHPRRISSWHIDPADPQGGVRSVGQ
;
A
#
# COMPACT_ATOMS: atom_id res chain seq x y z
N MET A 1 -14.95 9.46 1.75
CA MET A 1 -14.38 8.09 1.79
C MET A 1 -13.07 8.11 1.02
N THR A 2 -11.99 7.55 1.56
CA THR A 2 -10.63 7.67 1.00
C THR A 2 -10.47 6.90 -0.32
N PHE A 3 -10.96 5.66 -0.36
CA PHE A 3 -10.93 4.78 -1.53
C PHE A 3 -12.32 4.64 -2.16
N THR A 4 -12.37 4.44 -3.47
CA THR A 4 -13.57 4.00 -4.21
C THR A 4 -13.83 2.51 -3.94
N ASP A 5 -15.03 2.04 -4.28
CA ASP A 5 -15.38 0.63 -4.07
C ASP A 5 -14.50 -0.32 -4.91
N ALA A 6 -14.20 0.04 -6.16
CA ALA A 6 -13.30 -0.73 -7.03
C ALA A 6 -11.88 -0.84 -6.44
N GLU A 7 -11.34 0.25 -5.90
CA GLU A 7 -10.02 0.24 -5.26
C GLU A 7 -10.02 -0.56 -3.96
N ARG A 8 -11.07 -0.47 -3.13
CA ARG A 8 -11.19 -1.29 -1.92
C ARG A 8 -11.27 -2.77 -2.26
N ALA A 9 -12.09 -3.14 -3.25
CA ALA A 9 -12.22 -4.52 -3.71
C ALA A 9 -10.89 -5.06 -4.24
N TYR A 10 -10.20 -4.27 -5.07
CA TYR A 10 -8.89 -4.65 -5.58
C TYR A 10 -7.86 -4.82 -4.45
N LEU A 11 -7.71 -3.83 -3.56
CA LEU A 11 -6.74 -3.90 -2.45
C LEU A 11 -7.04 -5.07 -1.49
N ALA A 12 -8.30 -5.39 -1.24
CA ALA A 12 -8.70 -6.51 -0.39
C ALA A 12 -8.37 -7.89 -1.01
N GLY A 13 -8.29 -7.97 -2.34
CA GLY A 13 -7.91 -9.18 -3.07
C GLY A 13 -6.40 -9.43 -3.13
N GLN A 14 -5.58 -8.50 -2.62
CA GLN A 14 -4.13 -8.53 -2.74
C GLN A 14 -3.48 -8.72 -1.37
N SER A 15 -2.36 -9.46 -1.33
CA SER A 15 -1.60 -9.75 -0.10
C SER A 15 -0.18 -9.18 -0.10
N LEU A 16 0.25 -8.63 -1.25
CA LEU A 16 1.61 -8.15 -1.47
C LEU A 16 1.58 -6.75 -2.07
N GLY A 17 2.37 -5.85 -1.50
CA GLY A 17 2.63 -4.53 -2.05
C GLY A 17 4.12 -4.22 -2.12
N ARG A 18 4.47 -3.15 -2.82
CA ARG A 18 5.83 -2.64 -3.04
C ARG A 18 5.95 -1.29 -2.37
N LEU A 19 6.65 -1.25 -1.24
CA LEU A 19 6.85 -0.06 -0.44
C LEU A 19 8.11 0.68 -0.86
N ALA A 20 7.95 1.93 -1.29
CA ALA A 20 9.04 2.88 -1.51
C ALA A 20 9.19 3.79 -0.29
N THR A 21 10.40 3.81 0.29
CA THR A 21 10.80 4.73 1.36
C THR A 21 12.10 5.43 0.97
N VAL A 22 12.44 6.51 1.67
CA VAL A 22 13.66 7.29 1.39
C VAL A 22 14.41 7.53 2.69
N THR A 23 15.74 7.38 2.65
CA THR A 23 16.58 7.76 3.77
C THR A 23 16.55 9.27 3.98
N ALA A 24 17.02 9.74 5.16
CA ALA A 24 17.16 11.18 5.44
C ALA A 24 18.06 11.93 4.43
N LYS A 25 18.98 11.22 3.76
CA LYS A 25 19.88 11.76 2.73
C LYS A 25 19.33 11.60 1.31
N GLY A 26 18.09 11.15 1.15
CA GLY A 26 17.42 11.01 -0.15
C GLY A 26 17.72 9.71 -0.91
N ALA A 27 18.44 8.75 -0.33
CA ALA A 27 18.65 7.44 -0.97
C ALA A 27 17.34 6.62 -0.96
N PRO A 28 16.82 6.18 -2.12
CA PRO A 28 15.57 5.43 -2.21
C PRO A 28 15.75 3.97 -1.82
N GLN A 29 14.67 3.36 -1.33
CA GLN A 29 14.55 1.93 -1.11
C GLN A 29 13.16 1.47 -1.57
N ALA A 30 13.10 0.38 -2.36
CA ALA A 30 11.87 -0.36 -2.65
C ALA A 30 11.92 -1.74 -1.97
N ARG A 31 10.82 -2.16 -1.32
CA ARG A 31 10.72 -3.48 -0.67
C ARG A 31 9.33 -4.08 -0.84
N PRO A 32 9.22 -5.39 -1.14
CA PRO A 32 7.95 -6.10 -1.00
C PRO A 32 7.52 -6.14 0.47
N VAL A 33 6.24 -5.94 0.74
CA VAL A 33 5.63 -5.92 2.07
C VAL A 33 4.26 -6.60 2.05
N ALA A 34 3.89 -7.22 3.16
CA ALA A 34 2.51 -7.55 3.43
C ALA A 34 1.77 -6.31 3.96
N PHE A 35 0.51 -6.17 3.60
CA PHE A 35 -0.30 -5.03 4.01
C PHE A 35 -1.75 -5.43 4.32
N GLN A 36 -2.47 -4.56 5.01
CA GLN A 36 -3.92 -4.65 5.22
C GLN A 36 -4.55 -3.27 5.08
N LEU A 37 -5.65 -3.19 4.34
CA LEU A 37 -6.48 -2.00 4.25
C LEU A 37 -7.48 -1.95 5.42
N ASN A 38 -7.46 -0.85 6.17
CA ASN A 38 -8.39 -0.62 7.27
C ASN A 38 -9.71 0.00 6.79
N THR A 39 -10.75 -0.12 7.63
CA THR A 39 -12.09 0.42 7.36
C THR A 39 -12.07 1.94 7.21
N ASP A 40 -11.28 2.63 8.04
CA ASP A 40 -11.07 4.08 8.00
C ASP A 40 -10.26 4.58 6.78
N GLY A 41 -9.69 3.66 5.99
CA GLY A 41 -8.89 3.96 4.81
C GLY A 41 -7.41 4.20 5.11
N THR A 42 -6.91 3.89 6.31
CA THR A 42 -5.46 3.73 6.54
C THR A 42 -4.98 2.36 6.03
N ILE A 43 -3.68 2.21 5.82
CA ILE A 43 -3.08 0.94 5.41
C ILE A 43 -2.01 0.54 6.42
N ASP A 44 -2.12 -0.64 7.01
CA ASP A 44 -1.11 -1.18 7.90
C ASP A 44 -0.15 -2.08 7.16
N ILE A 45 1.14 -1.96 7.49
CA ILE A 45 2.23 -2.79 6.99
C ILE A 45 2.94 -3.42 8.18
N GLY A 46 3.04 -4.75 8.13
CA GLY A 46 3.71 -5.56 9.14
C GLY A 46 4.96 -6.27 8.61
N GLY A 47 5.64 -6.98 9.51
CA GLY A 47 6.76 -7.85 9.20
C GLY A 47 7.34 -8.49 10.46
N PRO A 48 8.30 -9.43 10.33
CA PRO A 48 8.81 -10.21 11.46
C PRO A 48 9.68 -9.39 12.44
N ASP A 49 10.46 -8.43 11.93
CA ASP A 49 11.33 -7.56 12.73
C ASP A 49 11.32 -6.14 12.16
N MET A 50 10.31 -5.37 12.55
CA MET A 50 10.04 -4.08 11.92
C MET A 50 11.06 -3.03 12.34
N THR A 51 11.40 -2.91 13.62
CA THR A 51 12.31 -1.88 14.14
C THR A 51 13.73 -1.96 13.56
N ASN A 52 14.24 -3.17 13.29
CA ASN A 52 15.56 -3.34 12.67
C ASN A 52 15.52 -3.17 11.14
N SER A 53 14.35 -3.21 10.51
CA SER A 53 14.23 -3.09 9.07
C SER A 53 14.57 -1.69 8.55
N GLN A 54 15.25 -1.62 7.40
CA GLN A 54 15.65 -0.33 6.80
C GLN A 54 14.44 0.56 6.48
N LYS A 55 13.32 -0.01 6.02
CA LYS A 55 12.09 0.75 5.73
C LYS A 55 11.56 1.48 6.96
N TYR A 56 11.61 0.84 8.13
CA TYR A 56 11.18 1.44 9.39
C TYR A 56 12.14 2.54 9.84
N ARG A 57 13.45 2.29 9.79
CA ARG A 57 14.49 3.29 10.09
C ARG A 57 14.46 4.50 9.15
N ASN A 58 14.10 4.29 7.87
CA ASN A 58 13.86 5.38 6.92
C ASN A 58 12.69 6.26 7.38
N LEU A 59 11.55 5.64 7.71
CA LEU A 59 10.33 6.34 8.08
C LEU A 59 10.42 7.08 9.42
N GLN A 60 11.32 6.68 10.31
CA GLN A 60 11.66 7.45 11.51
C GLN A 60 12.29 8.82 11.20
N LYS A 61 12.87 8.99 10.02
CA LYS A 61 13.57 10.24 9.62
C LYS A 61 12.87 10.98 8.49
N ASN A 62 12.15 10.27 7.63
CA ASN A 62 11.34 10.83 6.56
C ASN A 62 10.04 10.02 6.45
N PRO A 63 8.90 10.55 6.90
CA PRO A 63 7.65 9.78 6.94
C PRO A 63 6.96 9.68 5.58
N GLN A 64 7.51 10.28 4.51
CA GLN A 64 6.93 10.19 3.17
C GLN A 64 7.13 8.79 2.59
N VAL A 65 6.06 8.23 2.02
CA VAL A 65 6.03 6.86 1.52
C VAL A 65 5.16 6.74 0.28
N SER A 66 5.48 5.78 -0.60
CA SER A 66 4.59 5.30 -1.65
C SER A 66 4.44 3.78 -1.54
N LEU A 67 3.21 3.28 -1.55
CA LEU A 67 2.89 1.86 -1.63
C LEU A 67 2.24 1.60 -2.99
N VAL A 68 2.83 0.70 -3.77
CA VAL A 68 2.21 0.20 -5.01
C VAL A 68 1.70 -1.20 -4.77
N VAL A 69 0.44 -1.45 -5.12
CA VAL A 69 -0.16 -2.79 -5.18
C VAL A 69 -0.51 -3.04 -6.63
N ASP A 70 0.13 -4.03 -7.23
CA ASP A 70 0.01 -4.33 -8.66
C ASP A 70 0.22 -5.82 -8.96
N ASP A 71 -0.48 -6.24 -10.01
CA ASP A 71 -0.41 -7.54 -10.66
C ASP A 71 -0.71 -7.38 -12.17
N MET A 72 -0.76 -8.51 -12.88
CA MET A 72 -1.18 -8.56 -14.28
C MET A 72 -2.66 -8.93 -14.35
N THR A 73 -3.43 -8.19 -15.14
CA THR A 73 -4.77 -8.65 -15.51
C THR A 73 -4.64 -9.96 -16.31
N PRO A 74 -5.42 -11.01 -15.99
CA PRO A 74 -5.49 -12.21 -16.81
C PRO A 74 -5.74 -11.88 -18.29
N ASN A 75 -5.09 -12.60 -19.19
CA ASN A 75 -5.22 -12.36 -20.63
C ASN A 75 -6.41 -13.14 -21.20
N GLU A 76 -7.61 -12.84 -20.71
CA GLU A 76 -8.86 -13.53 -21.04
C GLU A 76 -9.95 -12.56 -21.53
N PRO A 77 -10.83 -12.97 -22.46
CA PRO A 77 -11.95 -12.14 -22.88
C PRO A 77 -12.87 -11.77 -21.70
N GLY A 78 -13.23 -10.49 -21.59
CA GLY A 78 -14.10 -9.97 -20.54
C GLY A 78 -13.35 -9.34 -19.35
N GLU A 79 -12.03 -9.53 -19.27
CA GLU A 79 -11.19 -8.86 -18.28
C GLU A 79 -10.95 -7.37 -18.60
N VAL A 80 -10.65 -6.57 -17.56
CA VAL A 80 -10.33 -5.15 -17.73
C VAL A 80 -8.91 -5.01 -18.28
N LYS A 81 -8.79 -4.63 -19.56
CA LYS A 81 -7.50 -4.51 -20.28
C LYS A 81 -6.67 -5.82 -20.20
N PRO A 82 -7.12 -6.90 -20.87
CA PRO A 82 -6.49 -8.21 -20.78
C PRO A 82 -5.00 -8.18 -21.16
N GLY A 83 -4.13 -8.75 -20.33
CA GLY A 83 -2.68 -8.80 -20.56
C GLY A 83 -1.91 -7.51 -20.19
N TRP A 84 -2.58 -6.51 -19.58
CA TRP A 84 -1.93 -5.29 -19.09
C TRP A 84 -1.69 -5.38 -17.58
N GLY A 85 -0.74 -4.59 -17.08
CA GLY A 85 -0.59 -4.39 -15.63
C GLY A 85 -1.75 -3.56 -15.07
N ARG A 86 -2.22 -3.89 -13.88
CA ARG A 86 -3.26 -3.13 -13.15
C ARG A 86 -2.79 -2.84 -11.74
N GLY A 87 -3.37 -1.84 -11.07
CA GLY A 87 -2.96 -1.56 -9.71
C GLY A 87 -3.44 -0.25 -9.10
N VAL A 88 -2.93 -0.03 -7.89
CA VAL A 88 -3.13 1.17 -7.09
C VAL A 88 -1.79 1.63 -6.51
N GLU A 89 -1.46 2.91 -6.69
CA GLU A 89 -0.43 3.61 -5.91
C GLU A 89 -1.10 4.43 -4.81
N VAL A 90 -0.61 4.26 -3.58
CA VAL A 90 -0.98 5.05 -2.42
C VAL A 90 0.25 5.81 -1.93
N ARG A 91 0.25 7.13 -2.14
CA ARG A 91 1.23 8.04 -1.54
C ARG A 91 0.66 8.63 -0.27
N GLY A 92 1.47 8.69 0.77
CA GLY A 92 0.99 9.08 2.09
C GLY A 92 2.09 9.48 3.06
N VAL A 93 1.66 9.63 4.32
CA VAL A 93 2.53 9.84 5.46
C VAL A 93 2.45 8.60 6.34
N ALA A 94 3.60 8.05 6.69
CA ALA A 94 3.72 6.93 7.60
C ALA A 94 3.66 7.40 9.06
N GLU A 95 2.90 6.67 9.85
CA GLU A 95 2.91 6.69 11.31
C GLU A 95 3.48 5.35 11.79
N LEU A 96 4.42 5.40 12.72
CA LEU A 96 5.03 4.20 13.31
C LEU A 96 4.32 3.92 14.64
N LEU A 97 3.75 2.72 14.77
CA LEU A 97 2.91 2.34 15.90
C LEU A 97 3.37 1.03 16.50
N THR A 98 3.12 0.84 17.79
CA THR A 98 3.13 -0.48 18.45
C THR A 98 1.69 -0.85 18.74
N VAL A 99 1.23 -1.98 18.22
CA VAL A 99 -0.13 -2.49 18.44
C VAL A 99 -0.12 -3.64 19.45
N GLU A 100 -1.27 -3.94 20.04
CA GLU A 100 -1.40 -5.07 20.97
C GLU A 100 -1.26 -6.41 20.24
N VAL A 101 -1.94 -6.54 19.09
CA VAL A 101 -1.95 -7.71 18.21
C VAL A 101 -1.61 -7.25 16.79
N PRO A 102 -0.60 -7.84 16.11
CA PRO A 102 -0.29 -7.49 14.74
C PRO A 102 -1.50 -7.77 13.82
N PRO A 103 -1.88 -6.83 12.93
CA PRO A 103 -3.03 -6.99 12.04
C PRO A 103 -2.83 -8.07 10.96
N ILE A 104 -1.57 -8.42 10.70
CA ILE A 104 -1.16 -9.34 9.66
C ILE A 104 -0.28 -10.41 10.30
N ALA A 105 -0.57 -11.69 10.06
CA ALA A 105 0.22 -12.84 10.52
C ALA A 105 0.68 -12.71 11.99
N PRO A 106 -0.24 -12.60 12.97
CA PRO A 106 0.08 -12.25 14.36
C PRO A 106 1.06 -13.21 15.05
N GLU A 107 1.11 -14.46 14.61
CA GLU A 107 2.04 -15.48 15.13
C GLU A 107 3.50 -15.28 14.65
N PHE A 108 3.70 -14.48 13.60
CA PHE A 108 5.01 -14.32 12.93
C PHE A 108 5.52 -12.89 12.89
N PHE A 109 4.64 -11.90 13.03
CA PHE A 109 4.98 -10.49 12.85
C PHE A 109 5.19 -9.77 14.19
N SER A 110 6.10 -8.80 14.19
CA SER A 110 6.33 -7.92 15.34
C SER A 110 5.12 -7.01 15.60
N LYS A 111 5.00 -6.53 16.83
CA LYS A 111 3.96 -5.57 17.23
C LYS A 111 4.15 -4.18 16.64
N GLU A 112 5.35 -3.85 16.17
CA GLU A 112 5.61 -2.60 15.50
C GLU A 112 5.10 -2.67 14.06
N ILE A 113 4.34 -1.66 13.65
CA ILE A 113 3.78 -1.55 12.31
C ILE A 113 4.07 -0.18 11.70
N ILE A 114 3.90 -0.10 10.38
CA ILE A 114 3.83 1.17 9.65
C ILE A 114 2.37 1.35 9.25
N ARG A 115 1.72 2.41 9.73
CA ARG A 115 0.39 2.84 9.28
C ARG A 115 0.54 3.96 8.27
N ILE A 116 0.04 3.78 7.07
CA ILE A 116 0.03 4.80 6.02
C ILE A 116 -1.30 5.55 6.10
N HIS A 117 -1.18 6.88 6.21
CA HIS A 117 -2.27 7.83 6.04
C HIS A 117 -2.25 8.33 4.59
N PRO A 118 -3.19 7.90 3.73
CA PRO A 118 -3.17 8.27 2.32
C PRO A 118 -3.32 9.77 2.10
N ARG A 119 -2.54 10.30 1.15
CA ARG A 119 -2.56 11.70 0.68
C ARG A 119 -2.90 11.81 -0.79
N ARG A 120 -2.51 10.81 -1.57
CA ARG A 120 -2.77 10.74 -3.01
C ARG A 120 -2.93 9.29 -3.42
N ILE A 121 -3.95 9.05 -4.24
CA ILE A 121 -4.26 7.73 -4.79
C ILE A 121 -4.19 7.84 -6.31
N SER A 122 -3.52 6.88 -6.94
CA SER A 122 -3.56 6.64 -8.38
C SER A 122 -4.02 5.21 -8.60
N SER A 123 -4.95 4.98 -9.51
CA SER A 123 -5.37 3.62 -9.90
C SER A 123 -5.42 3.51 -11.41
N TRP A 124 -5.26 2.28 -11.93
CA TRP A 124 -5.30 2.01 -13.36
C TRP A 124 -5.77 0.57 -13.62
N HIS A 125 -6.61 0.39 -14.64
CA HIS A 125 -7.06 -0.91 -15.17
C HIS A 125 -7.74 -1.85 -14.14
N ILE A 126 -8.28 -1.32 -13.03
CA ILE A 126 -8.98 -2.12 -12.01
C ILE A 126 -10.50 -1.94 -12.04
N ASP A 127 -11.00 -0.90 -12.70
CA ASP A 127 -12.43 -0.56 -12.75
C ASP A 127 -12.95 -0.72 -14.19
N PRO A 128 -13.92 -1.61 -14.45
CA PRO A 128 -14.56 -1.72 -15.76
C PRO A 128 -15.28 -0.44 -16.21
N ALA A 129 -15.79 0.37 -15.27
CA ALA A 129 -16.51 1.60 -15.57
C ALA A 129 -15.58 2.76 -15.93
N ASP A 130 -14.35 2.75 -15.39
CA ASP A 130 -13.27 3.68 -15.74
C ASP A 130 -11.94 2.94 -15.91
N PRO A 131 -11.73 2.23 -17.04
CA PRO A 131 -10.54 1.42 -17.23
C PRO A 131 -9.24 2.21 -17.18
N GLN A 132 -9.24 3.49 -17.59
CA GLN A 132 -8.03 4.31 -17.55
C GLN A 132 -7.62 4.64 -16.11
N GLY A 133 -8.58 4.60 -15.18
CA GLY A 133 -8.41 4.99 -13.80
C GLY A 133 -8.12 6.48 -13.67
N GLY A 134 -7.55 6.88 -12.55
CA GLY A 134 -7.34 8.29 -12.28
C GLY A 134 -6.45 8.55 -11.08
N VAL A 135 -6.19 9.83 -10.87
CA VAL A 135 -5.37 10.31 -9.77
C VAL A 135 -6.12 11.37 -8.98
N ARG A 136 -6.17 11.21 -7.66
CA ARG A 136 -6.80 12.19 -6.77
C ARG A 136 -6.03 12.37 -5.47
N SER A 137 -6.09 13.58 -4.93
CA SER A 137 -5.66 13.86 -3.56
C SER A 137 -6.75 13.43 -2.59
N VAL A 138 -6.36 12.91 -1.43
CA VAL A 138 -7.26 12.43 -0.37
C VAL A 138 -6.70 12.83 0.99
N GLY A 139 -7.57 13.07 1.98
CA GLY A 139 -7.15 13.55 3.30
C GLY A 139 -6.67 15.00 3.31
N GLN A 140 -7.05 15.77 4.34
CA GLN A 140 -6.50 17.12 4.60
C GLN A 140 -5.19 17.03 5.35
#